data_AF-A0A523Z4Z2-F1
#
_entry.id   AF-A0A523Z4Z2-F1
#
_cell.length_a   1.000
_cell.length_b   1.000
_cell.length_c   1.000
_cell.angle_alpha   90.00
_cell.angle_beta   90.00
_cell.angle_gamma   90.00
#
_symmetry.space_group_name_H-M   'P 1'
#
loop_
_entity.id
_entity.type
_entity.pdbx_description
1 polymer ?
#
loop_
_entity_poly.entity_id
_entity_poly.type
_entity_poly.pdbx_seq_one_letter_code
_entity_poly.pdbx_strand_id
1 'polypeptide(L)'
;MRVPLKWLSEYVDLSLDPRELAERLTMAGVEVGAVITTAGEWDLISVAQVVDVARHPNADRLVLATVELAGERQTVVCGAPNVAAGQKVPFARTGARLIDGRTGQPTVLRPAVIRGVESAGMICSEKELGLSDYHEGILVLADDAPMGVPLASYLGDAVFDLDLTPNRPDLLCVVGVAREVAAFSGGPVRDPSIEYAAAGKPIKGRAQVQIDDPDLCPRYVAALIEDITVGESPPWMQERLMAAGLRPINNVVDITNYVMLELGQPLHAFDFTRLRGGTIIVRRVRQGETMLLLDGTEQKLSPDMLAIADAEVPVALAGVMGVLDSEINLNTTTVLLESANFDGPN
;
A
#
# COMPACT_ATOMS: atom_id res chain seq x y z
N MET A 1 -3.44 -4.37 -14.54
CA MET A 1 -3.70 -3.55 -13.31
C MET A 1 -3.76 -4.51 -12.15
N ARG A 2 -3.03 -4.26 -11.07
CA ARG A 2 -3.01 -5.15 -9.92
C ARG A 2 -4.05 -4.77 -8.87
N VAL A 3 -4.84 -5.76 -8.43
CA VAL A 3 -5.93 -5.60 -7.46
C VAL A 3 -5.75 -6.61 -6.33
N PRO A 4 -5.29 -6.18 -5.15
CA PRO A 4 -5.19 -7.04 -3.97
C PRO A 4 -6.59 -7.43 -3.46
N LEU A 5 -6.85 -8.72 -3.26
CA LEU A 5 -8.18 -9.21 -2.89
C LEU A 5 -8.56 -8.86 -1.46
N LYS A 6 -7.61 -8.79 -0.53
CA LYS A 6 -7.88 -8.27 0.83
C LYS A 6 -8.43 -6.85 0.76
N TRP A 7 -7.80 -5.98 -0.04
CA TRP A 7 -8.26 -4.61 -0.20
C TRP A 7 -9.61 -4.55 -0.93
N LEU A 8 -9.81 -5.37 -1.97
CA LEU A 8 -11.09 -5.49 -2.66
C LEU A 8 -12.23 -5.91 -1.73
N SER A 9 -11.95 -6.82 -0.78
CA SER A 9 -12.94 -7.38 0.15
C SER A 9 -13.55 -6.35 1.12
N GLU A 10 -12.89 -5.19 1.27
CA GLU A 10 -13.42 -4.08 2.08
C GLU A 10 -14.59 -3.38 1.38
N TYR A 11 -14.63 -3.41 0.04
CA TYR A 11 -15.66 -2.75 -0.77
C TYR A 11 -16.72 -3.71 -1.31
N VAL A 12 -16.46 -5.03 -1.35
CA VAL A 12 -17.42 -6.04 -1.81
C VAL A 12 -17.19 -7.37 -1.11
N ASP A 13 -18.27 -8.10 -0.83
CA ASP A 13 -18.15 -9.44 -0.23
C ASP A 13 -17.60 -10.45 -1.25
N LEU A 14 -16.51 -11.12 -0.89
CA LEU A 14 -15.87 -12.16 -1.69
C LEU A 14 -16.24 -13.54 -1.12
N SER A 15 -17.25 -14.17 -1.70
CA SER A 15 -17.70 -15.52 -1.28
C SER A 15 -17.05 -16.66 -2.06
N LEU A 16 -16.37 -16.35 -3.16
CA LEU A 16 -15.76 -17.31 -4.07
C LEU A 16 -14.27 -17.47 -3.78
N ASP A 17 -13.74 -18.66 -4.08
CA ASP A 17 -12.28 -18.84 -4.15
C ASP A 17 -11.68 -17.87 -5.19
N PRO A 18 -10.46 -17.33 -4.96
CA PRO A 18 -9.81 -16.40 -5.89
C PRO A 18 -9.78 -16.88 -7.34
N ARG A 19 -9.61 -18.18 -7.61
CA ARG A 19 -9.58 -18.71 -8.98
C ARG A 19 -10.96 -18.68 -9.62
N GLU A 20 -11.99 -19.10 -8.90
CA GLU A 20 -13.37 -19.04 -9.43
C GLU A 20 -13.80 -17.58 -9.65
N LEU A 21 -13.43 -16.67 -8.75
CA LEU A 21 -13.69 -15.25 -8.91
C LEU A 21 -13.01 -14.68 -10.17
N ALA A 22 -11.75 -15.05 -10.41
CA ALA A 22 -11.01 -14.65 -11.61
C ALA A 22 -11.66 -15.17 -12.91
N GLU A 23 -12.10 -16.43 -12.91
CA GLU A 23 -12.82 -17.02 -14.05
C GLU A 23 -14.12 -16.27 -14.34
N ARG A 24 -14.90 -15.92 -13.30
CA ARG A 24 -16.14 -15.15 -13.48
C ARG A 24 -15.92 -13.73 -13.99
N LEU A 25 -14.90 -13.03 -13.49
CA LEU A 25 -14.50 -11.73 -14.03
C LEU A 25 -14.15 -11.83 -15.51
N THR A 26 -13.38 -12.85 -15.88
CA THR A 26 -12.98 -13.09 -17.28
C THR A 26 -14.20 -13.34 -18.16
N MET A 27 -15.15 -14.17 -17.70
CA MET A 27 -16.41 -14.41 -18.41
C MET A 27 -17.32 -13.18 -18.50
N ALA A 28 -17.18 -12.21 -17.58
CA ALA A 28 -17.86 -10.93 -17.61
C ALA A 28 -17.17 -9.89 -18.54
N GLY A 29 -16.05 -10.24 -19.17
CA GLY A 29 -15.30 -9.37 -20.07
C GLY A 29 -14.17 -8.58 -19.40
N VAL A 30 -13.77 -8.97 -18.18
CA VAL A 30 -12.61 -8.43 -17.45
C VAL A 30 -11.55 -9.51 -17.33
N GLU A 31 -10.63 -9.55 -18.29
CA GLU A 31 -9.59 -10.58 -18.36
C GLU A 31 -8.66 -10.51 -17.14
N VAL A 32 -8.56 -11.63 -16.43
CA VAL A 32 -7.59 -11.80 -15.34
C VAL A 32 -6.39 -12.57 -15.89
N GLY A 33 -5.34 -11.84 -16.27
CA GLY A 33 -4.13 -12.41 -16.85
C GLY A 33 -3.35 -13.30 -15.87
N ALA A 34 -3.35 -12.94 -14.58
CA ALA A 34 -2.74 -13.75 -13.53
C ALA A 34 -3.39 -13.57 -12.15
N VAL A 35 -3.28 -14.60 -11.33
CA VAL A 35 -3.51 -14.53 -9.87
C VAL A 35 -2.17 -14.71 -9.17
N ILE A 36 -1.65 -13.62 -8.60
CA ILE A 36 -0.34 -13.55 -7.95
C ILE A 36 -0.54 -13.73 -6.44
N THR A 37 0.19 -14.65 -5.81
CA THR A 37 0.16 -14.81 -4.35
C THR A 37 1.31 -14.02 -3.72
N THR A 38 1.01 -13.19 -2.73
CA THR A 38 2.03 -12.41 -1.99
C THR A 38 2.56 -13.12 -0.74
N ALA A 39 2.00 -14.28 -0.39
CA ALA A 39 2.51 -15.13 0.68
C ALA A 39 3.92 -15.66 0.36
N GLY A 40 4.80 -15.70 1.37
CA GLY A 40 6.02 -16.51 1.28
C GLY A 40 5.72 -18.02 1.29
N GLU A 41 6.72 -18.84 0.96
CA GLU A 41 6.66 -20.31 1.07
C GLU A 41 6.64 -20.76 2.55
N TRP A 42 5.60 -20.40 3.29
CA TRP A 42 5.45 -20.61 4.72
C TRP A 42 4.76 -21.93 5.07
N ASP A 43 5.20 -23.01 4.44
CA ASP A 43 4.73 -24.36 4.76
C ASP A 43 5.07 -24.71 6.22
N LEU A 44 4.12 -25.31 6.92
CA LEU A 44 4.23 -25.69 8.34
C LEU A 44 4.41 -24.50 9.31
N ILE A 45 4.03 -23.30 8.88
CA ILE A 45 3.97 -22.11 9.73
C ILE A 45 2.51 -21.70 9.94
N SER A 46 2.11 -21.47 11.18
CA SER A 46 0.73 -21.12 11.53
C SER A 46 0.67 -20.08 12.64
N VAL A 47 -0.47 -19.40 12.75
CA VAL A 47 -0.75 -18.47 13.84
C VAL A 47 -0.92 -19.25 15.14
N ALA A 48 -0.04 -19.02 16.12
CA ALA A 48 -0.10 -19.59 17.46
C ALA A 48 -0.18 -18.50 18.52
N GLN A 49 -0.41 -18.87 19.78
CA GLN A 49 -0.37 -17.94 20.91
C GLN A 49 0.69 -18.35 21.93
N VAL A 50 1.47 -17.39 22.41
CA VAL A 50 2.38 -17.60 23.54
C VAL A 50 1.55 -17.63 24.83
N VAL A 51 1.48 -18.77 25.51
CA VAL A 51 0.68 -18.94 26.73
C VAL A 51 1.50 -18.80 28.01
N ASP A 52 2.82 -19.00 27.94
CA ASP A 52 3.73 -18.87 29.08
C ASP A 52 5.15 -18.52 28.62
N VAL A 53 5.89 -17.79 29.45
CA VAL A 53 7.29 -17.44 29.21
C VAL A 53 8.09 -17.63 30.51
N ALA A 54 8.97 -18.62 30.53
CA ALA A 54 9.85 -18.93 31.65
C ALA A 54 11.32 -18.63 31.30
N ARG A 55 12.15 -18.39 32.32
CA ARG A 55 13.60 -18.24 32.10
C ARG A 55 14.23 -19.56 31.69
N HIS A 56 15.18 -19.53 30.76
CA HIS A 56 15.94 -20.71 30.41
C HIS A 56 16.88 -21.12 31.56
N PRO A 57 16.87 -22.38 32.03
CA PRO A 57 17.62 -22.78 33.24
C PRO A 57 19.14 -22.67 33.08
N ASN A 58 19.63 -22.80 31.83
CA ASN A 58 21.05 -22.84 31.50
C ASN A 58 21.52 -21.65 30.63
N ALA A 59 20.74 -20.57 30.51
CA ALA A 59 21.12 -19.41 29.68
C ALA A 59 20.37 -18.11 30.06
N ASP A 60 21.12 -17.05 30.39
CA ASP A 60 20.53 -15.79 30.88
C ASP A 60 19.80 -14.96 29.81
N ARG A 61 20.19 -15.13 28.54
CA ARG A 61 19.62 -14.39 27.40
C ARG A 61 18.52 -15.12 26.66
N LEU A 62 18.15 -16.32 27.11
CA LEU A 62 17.13 -17.14 26.47
C LEU A 62 15.96 -17.34 27.41
N VAL A 63 14.78 -17.47 26.82
CA VAL A 63 13.55 -17.85 27.50
C VAL A 63 12.99 -19.12 26.89
N LEU A 64 12.17 -19.81 27.68
CA LEU A 64 11.32 -20.92 27.25
C LEU A 64 9.93 -20.35 27.05
N ALA A 65 9.54 -20.17 25.80
CA ALA A 65 8.18 -19.75 25.44
C ALA A 65 7.35 -21.00 25.17
N THR A 66 6.22 -21.14 25.85
CA THR A 66 5.24 -22.18 25.56
C THR A 66 4.20 -21.60 24.62
N VAL A 67 4.10 -22.15 23.41
CA VAL A 67 3.11 -21.77 22.41
C VAL A 67 1.97 -22.78 22.39
N GLU A 68 0.76 -22.29 22.17
CA GLU A 68 -0.44 -23.10 21.97
C GLU A 68 -0.93 -22.97 20.52
N LEU A 69 -1.16 -24.11 19.88
CA LEU A 69 -1.65 -24.22 18.50
C LEU A 69 -2.64 -25.38 18.43
N ALA A 70 -3.91 -25.08 18.11
CA ALA A 70 -4.98 -26.07 18.02
C ALA A 70 -5.13 -26.98 19.26
N GLY A 71 -4.90 -26.43 20.46
CA GLY A 71 -4.97 -27.15 21.74
C GLY A 71 -3.72 -27.96 22.10
N GLU A 72 -2.73 -28.04 21.21
CA GLU A 72 -1.41 -28.61 21.49
C GLU A 72 -0.48 -27.52 22.04
N ARG A 73 0.30 -27.86 23.07
CA ARG A 73 1.32 -26.96 23.63
C ARG A 73 2.71 -27.45 23.30
N GLN A 74 3.54 -26.53 22.82
CA GLN A 74 4.93 -26.79 22.49
C GLN A 74 5.82 -25.75 23.14
N THR A 75 6.89 -26.19 23.78
CA THR A 75 7.89 -25.29 24.35
C THR A 75 9.01 -25.09 23.35
N VAL A 76 9.37 -23.82 23.13
CA VAL A 76 10.49 -23.43 22.29
C VAL A 76 11.44 -22.52 23.02
N VAL A 77 12.71 -22.61 22.65
CA VAL A 77 13.74 -21.70 23.14
C VAL A 77 13.71 -20.46 22.27
N CYS A 78 13.42 -19.31 22.88
CA CYS A 78 13.37 -18.02 22.20
C CYS A 78 14.42 -17.06 22.79
N GLY A 79 15.12 -16.33 21.91
CA GLY A 79 16.08 -15.29 22.31
C GLY A 79 15.59 -13.87 22.06
N ALA A 80 14.39 -13.70 21.51
CA ALA A 80 13.86 -12.40 21.16
C ALA A 80 13.46 -11.63 22.42
N PRO A 81 13.84 -10.35 22.56
CA PRO A 81 13.57 -9.57 23.76
C PRO A 81 12.09 -9.20 23.93
N ASN A 82 11.31 -9.24 22.83
CA ASN A 82 9.92 -8.83 22.78
C ASN A 82 8.91 -9.97 22.97
N VAL A 83 9.36 -11.21 23.24
CA VAL A 83 8.45 -12.34 23.48
C VAL A 83 7.76 -12.23 24.84
N ALA A 84 6.43 -12.30 24.86
CA ALA A 84 5.61 -12.19 26.06
C ALA A 84 4.37 -13.09 25.98
N ALA A 85 3.89 -13.53 27.14
CA ALA A 85 2.63 -14.27 27.21
C ALA A 85 1.45 -13.40 26.73
N GLY A 86 0.50 -14.01 26.05
CA GLY A 86 -0.66 -13.36 25.44
C GLY A 86 -0.51 -13.12 23.93
N GLN A 87 0.71 -12.97 23.42
CA GLN A 87 0.97 -12.58 22.02
C GLN A 87 0.53 -13.65 21.01
N LYS A 88 -0.10 -13.22 19.91
CA LYS A 88 -0.26 -14.02 18.69
C LYS A 88 1.02 -13.92 17.86
N VAL A 89 1.53 -15.06 17.41
CA VAL A 89 2.84 -15.12 16.73
C VAL A 89 2.85 -16.16 15.60
N PRO A 90 3.68 -15.98 14.57
CA PRO A 90 3.97 -17.03 13.61
C PRO A 90 4.81 -18.12 14.27
N PHE A 91 4.29 -19.35 14.27
CA PHE A 91 4.99 -20.50 14.81
C PHE A 91 5.31 -21.50 13.71
N ALA A 92 6.60 -21.75 13.51
CA ALA A 92 7.13 -22.73 12.56
C ALA A 92 7.39 -24.06 13.26
N ARG A 93 6.71 -25.11 12.79
CA ARG A 93 6.98 -26.49 13.21
C ARG A 93 8.28 -26.99 12.59
N THR A 94 8.92 -27.97 13.21
CA THR A 94 10.05 -28.69 12.60
C THR A 94 9.68 -29.16 11.19
N GLY A 95 10.59 -28.95 10.23
CA GLY A 95 10.37 -29.21 8.81
C GLY A 95 9.95 -27.97 8.01
N ALA A 96 9.53 -26.88 8.66
CA ALA A 96 9.21 -25.61 7.99
C ALA A 96 10.43 -25.04 7.26
N ARG A 97 10.19 -24.37 6.15
CA ARG A 97 11.22 -23.62 5.39
C ARG A 97 11.23 -22.17 5.87
N LEU A 98 12.41 -21.67 6.20
CA LEU A 98 12.65 -20.32 6.72
C LEU A 98 13.89 -19.73 6.07
N ILE A 99 14.04 -18.41 6.13
CA ILE A 99 15.31 -17.75 5.85
C ILE A 99 16.17 -17.80 7.12
N ASP A 100 17.42 -18.27 7.00
CA ASP A 100 18.35 -18.24 8.13
C ASP A 100 18.72 -16.78 8.45
N GLY A 101 18.36 -16.30 9.64
CA GLY A 101 18.57 -14.91 10.03
C GLY A 101 20.03 -14.43 10.03
N ARG A 102 21.02 -15.34 10.02
CA ARG A 102 22.46 -15.02 9.96
C ARG A 102 23.01 -15.04 8.55
N THR A 103 22.63 -16.02 7.74
CA THR A 103 23.18 -16.22 6.38
C THR A 103 22.31 -15.63 5.28
N GLY A 104 21.03 -15.36 5.57
CA GLY A 104 20.04 -14.91 4.59
C GLY A 104 19.64 -15.98 3.57
N GLN A 105 20.04 -17.24 3.76
CA GLN A 105 19.74 -18.33 2.83
C GLN A 105 18.55 -19.17 3.32
N PRO A 106 17.74 -19.73 2.40
CA PRO A 106 16.69 -20.67 2.76
C PRO A 106 17.24 -21.89 3.51
N THR A 107 16.61 -22.26 4.61
CA THR A 107 16.95 -23.40 5.45
C THR A 107 15.69 -24.14 5.92
N VAL A 108 15.84 -25.42 6.26
CA VAL A 108 14.75 -26.22 6.83
C VAL A 108 14.95 -26.30 8.34
N LEU A 109 13.91 -25.95 9.11
CA LEU A 109 13.95 -26.00 10.57
C LEU A 109 14.09 -27.45 11.03
N ARG A 110 15.16 -27.73 11.80
CA ARG A 110 15.44 -29.06 12.36
C ARG A 110 15.21 -29.06 13.87
N PRO A 111 14.96 -30.23 14.50
CA PRO A 111 14.97 -30.33 15.95
C PRO A 111 16.31 -29.85 16.50
N ALA A 112 16.25 -29.06 17.57
CA ALA A 112 17.44 -28.50 18.20
C ALA A 112 17.38 -28.69 19.72
N VAL A 113 18.51 -29.10 20.29
CA VAL A 113 18.73 -29.06 21.74
C VAL A 113 19.63 -27.86 22.03
N ILE A 114 19.06 -26.80 22.58
CA ILE A 114 19.75 -25.56 22.86
C ILE A 114 20.06 -25.54 24.35
N ARG A 115 21.34 -25.56 24.71
CA ARG A 115 21.81 -25.51 26.12
C ARG A 115 21.11 -26.56 27.01
N GLY A 116 20.87 -27.75 26.46
CA GLY A 116 20.29 -28.89 27.17
C GLY A 116 18.76 -28.93 27.20
N VAL A 117 18.07 -27.98 26.57
CA VAL A 117 16.60 -27.98 26.45
C VAL A 117 16.22 -28.21 24.99
N GLU A 118 15.27 -29.11 24.75
CA GLU A 118 14.72 -29.37 23.42
C GLU A 118 13.78 -28.23 22.99
N SER A 119 13.93 -27.75 21.76
CA SER A 119 13.05 -26.74 21.16
C SER A 119 12.18 -27.41 20.09
N ALA A 120 10.87 -27.47 20.32
CA ALA A 120 9.90 -28.17 19.46
C ALA A 120 9.44 -27.36 18.22
N GLY A 121 10.22 -26.35 17.81
CA GLY A 121 9.89 -25.42 16.75
C GLY A 121 10.59 -24.07 16.93
N MET A 122 10.04 -23.03 16.30
CA MET A 122 10.55 -21.66 16.33
C MET A 122 9.39 -20.65 16.26
N ILE A 123 9.47 -19.59 17.07
CA ILE A 123 8.65 -18.38 16.87
C ILE A 123 9.43 -17.47 15.93
N CYS A 124 8.82 -17.05 14.83
CA CYS A 124 9.55 -16.40 13.73
C CYS A 124 9.57 -14.87 13.84
N SER A 125 10.68 -14.28 13.39
CA SER A 125 10.86 -12.87 13.06
C SER A 125 10.44 -12.57 11.61
N GLU A 126 10.30 -11.29 11.27
CA GLU A 126 10.06 -10.85 9.89
C GLU A 126 11.16 -11.32 8.93
N LYS A 127 12.43 -11.23 9.34
CA LYS A 127 13.56 -11.70 8.54
C LYS A 127 13.52 -13.18 8.23
N GLU A 128 13.17 -14.01 9.22
CA GLU A 128 13.08 -15.46 9.02
C GLU A 128 11.92 -15.84 8.08
N LEU A 129 10.89 -15.00 8.04
CA LEU A 129 9.77 -15.12 7.11
C LEU A 129 10.05 -14.49 5.73
N GLY A 130 11.16 -13.77 5.57
CA GLY A 130 11.49 -13.05 4.34
C GLY A 130 10.65 -11.79 4.10
N LEU A 131 10.05 -11.23 5.16
CA LEU A 131 9.20 -10.03 5.09
C LEU A 131 9.99 -8.72 5.13
N SER A 132 11.08 -8.67 5.89
CA SER A 132 11.95 -7.50 6.01
C SER A 132 13.35 -7.89 6.49
N ASP A 133 14.30 -6.95 6.51
CA ASP A 133 15.62 -7.15 7.12
C ASP A 133 15.61 -7.05 8.66
N TYR A 134 14.45 -6.72 9.25
CA TYR A 134 14.30 -6.56 10.69
C TYR A 134 14.42 -7.92 11.40
N HIS A 135 15.34 -7.98 12.36
CA HIS A 135 15.72 -9.23 13.04
C HIS A 135 15.97 -9.06 14.55
N GLU A 136 15.62 -7.92 15.13
CA GLU A 136 15.83 -7.66 16.56
C GLU A 136 14.78 -8.35 17.45
N GLY A 137 13.65 -8.80 16.89
CA GLY A 137 12.56 -9.44 17.62
C GLY A 137 11.70 -10.38 16.79
N ILE A 138 10.78 -11.08 17.46
CA ILE A 138 9.75 -11.89 16.80
C ILE A 138 8.69 -11.00 16.15
N LEU A 139 8.01 -11.51 15.12
CA LEU A 139 6.81 -10.88 14.57
C LEU A 139 5.64 -11.12 15.53
N VAL A 140 5.07 -10.05 16.06
CA VAL A 140 3.85 -10.07 16.87
C VAL A 140 2.68 -9.72 15.96
N LEU A 141 1.70 -10.62 15.89
CA LEU A 141 0.49 -10.46 15.09
C LEU A 141 -0.58 -9.71 15.90
N ALA A 142 -1.62 -9.24 15.21
CA ALA A 142 -2.78 -8.63 15.84
C ALA A 142 -3.45 -9.59 16.84
N ASP A 143 -4.05 -9.04 17.90
CA ASP A 143 -4.65 -9.82 18.99
C ASP A 143 -5.81 -10.72 18.52
N ASP A 144 -6.51 -10.30 17.47
CA ASP A 144 -7.61 -11.00 16.82
C ASP A 144 -7.15 -11.99 15.73
N ALA A 145 -5.84 -12.18 15.53
CA ALA A 145 -5.32 -13.13 14.55
C ALA A 145 -5.83 -14.56 14.85
N PRO A 146 -6.41 -15.26 13.86
CA PRO A 146 -7.11 -16.52 14.08
C PRO A 146 -6.10 -17.65 14.34
N MET A 147 -6.13 -18.23 15.54
CA MET A 147 -5.23 -19.33 15.91
C MET A 147 -5.44 -20.56 15.03
N GLY A 148 -4.36 -21.25 14.69
CA GLY A 148 -4.40 -22.46 13.88
C GLY A 148 -4.39 -22.22 12.37
N VAL A 149 -4.64 -20.99 11.93
CA VAL A 149 -4.67 -20.66 10.50
C VAL A 149 -3.24 -20.67 9.95
N PRO A 150 -3.00 -21.29 8.77
CA PRO A 150 -1.71 -21.20 8.09
C PRO A 150 -1.30 -19.75 7.89
N LEU A 151 -0.03 -19.43 8.15
CA LEU A 151 0.45 -18.04 8.09
C LEU A 151 0.25 -17.45 6.70
N ALA A 152 0.45 -18.25 5.65
CA ALA A 152 0.23 -17.85 4.26
C ALA A 152 -1.22 -17.41 4.00
N SER A 153 -2.21 -18.03 4.65
CA SER A 153 -3.61 -17.62 4.53
C SER A 153 -3.93 -16.36 5.33
N TYR A 154 -3.19 -16.10 6.41
CA TYR A 154 -3.40 -14.92 7.26
C TYR A 154 -2.67 -13.68 6.71
N LEU A 155 -1.36 -13.78 6.48
CA LEU A 155 -0.54 -12.67 5.99
C LEU A 155 -0.50 -12.56 4.46
N GLY A 156 -0.60 -13.67 3.73
CA GLY A 156 -0.64 -13.62 2.28
C GLY A 156 -1.90 -13.00 1.72
N ASP A 157 -1.82 -12.52 0.48
CA ASP A 157 -2.95 -12.06 -0.31
C ASP A 157 -2.90 -12.71 -1.70
N ALA A 158 -4.04 -12.77 -2.35
CA ALA A 158 -4.14 -13.02 -3.78
C ALA A 158 -4.36 -11.69 -4.48
N VAL A 159 -3.56 -11.42 -5.50
CA VAL A 159 -3.60 -10.19 -6.28
C VAL A 159 -3.97 -10.56 -7.71
N PHE A 160 -5.06 -9.99 -8.20
CA PHE A 160 -5.42 -10.12 -9.61
C PHE A 160 -4.58 -9.16 -10.45
N ASP A 161 -3.97 -9.65 -11.51
CA ASP A 161 -3.40 -8.81 -12.56
C ASP A 161 -4.37 -8.80 -13.75
N LEU A 162 -5.07 -7.67 -13.90
CA LEU A 162 -6.14 -7.48 -14.88
C LEU A 162 -5.59 -6.92 -16.19
N ASP A 163 -5.98 -7.53 -17.31
CA ASP A 163 -5.72 -7.03 -18.66
C ASP A 163 -6.95 -6.26 -19.14
N LEU A 164 -6.95 -4.95 -18.86
CA LEU A 164 -8.09 -4.09 -19.12
C LEU A 164 -8.11 -3.59 -20.56
N THR A 165 -9.29 -3.64 -21.18
CA THR A 165 -9.53 -3.05 -22.48
C THR A 165 -9.71 -1.52 -22.36
N PRO A 166 -9.34 -0.72 -23.38
CA PRO A 166 -9.40 0.75 -23.31
C PRO A 166 -10.80 1.32 -23.05
N ASN A 167 -11.86 0.55 -23.32
CA ASN A 167 -13.24 0.96 -23.07
C ASN A 167 -13.70 0.75 -21.62
N ARG A 168 -12.84 0.28 -20.71
CA ARG A 168 -13.14 0.05 -19.29
C ARG A 168 -12.22 0.83 -18.34
N PRO A 169 -12.04 2.15 -18.50
CA PRO A 169 -11.24 2.95 -17.56
C PRO A 169 -11.85 2.99 -16.16
N ASP A 170 -13.15 2.70 -16.03
CA ASP A 170 -13.86 2.54 -14.76
C ASP A 170 -13.26 1.43 -13.88
N LEU A 171 -12.55 0.47 -14.48
CA LEU A 171 -11.91 -0.64 -13.78
C LEU A 171 -10.46 -0.35 -13.39
N LEU A 172 -9.92 0.85 -13.66
CA LEU A 172 -8.57 1.25 -13.25
C LEU A 172 -8.46 1.60 -11.75
N CYS A 173 -9.40 1.12 -10.93
CA CYS A 173 -9.41 1.30 -9.49
C CYS A 173 -10.13 0.17 -8.75
N VAL A 174 -9.81 0.00 -7.46
CA VAL A 174 -10.33 -1.07 -6.60
C VAL A 174 -11.85 -0.97 -6.46
N VAL A 175 -12.40 0.23 -6.25
CA VAL A 175 -13.86 0.42 -6.15
C VAL A 175 -14.56 0.13 -7.48
N GLY A 176 -13.92 0.43 -8.61
CA GLY A 176 -14.41 0.07 -9.94
C GLY A 176 -14.55 -1.44 -10.12
N VAL A 177 -13.50 -2.18 -9.75
CA VAL A 177 -13.51 -3.64 -9.78
C VAL A 177 -14.50 -4.22 -8.77
N ALA A 178 -14.67 -3.59 -7.59
CA ALA A 178 -15.67 -3.99 -6.61
C ALA A 178 -17.10 -3.90 -7.18
N ARG A 179 -17.39 -2.85 -7.97
CA ARG A 179 -18.67 -2.71 -8.68
C ARG A 179 -18.88 -3.80 -9.73
N GLU A 180 -17.83 -4.19 -10.46
CA GLU A 180 -17.91 -5.31 -11.41
C GLU A 180 -18.21 -6.63 -10.71
N VAL A 181 -17.51 -6.91 -9.61
CA VAL A 181 -17.74 -8.11 -8.80
C VAL A 181 -19.15 -8.13 -8.23
N ALA A 182 -19.63 -7.00 -7.71
CA ALA A 182 -20.99 -6.85 -7.22
C ALA A 182 -22.04 -7.11 -8.31
N ALA A 183 -21.78 -6.69 -9.56
CA ALA A 183 -22.73 -6.84 -10.67
C ALA A 183 -23.08 -8.31 -10.98
N PHE A 184 -22.12 -9.24 -10.90
CA PHE A 184 -22.40 -10.67 -11.13
C PHE A 184 -22.63 -11.48 -9.85
N SER A 185 -22.17 -11.00 -8.68
CA SER A 185 -22.40 -11.68 -7.39
C SER A 185 -23.74 -11.29 -6.75
N GLY A 186 -24.31 -10.13 -7.10
CA GLY A 186 -25.55 -9.60 -6.53
C GLY A 186 -25.40 -9.00 -5.14
N GLY A 187 -24.17 -8.84 -4.63
CA GLY A 187 -23.87 -8.21 -3.34
C GLY A 187 -23.84 -6.68 -3.40
N PRO A 188 -23.89 -5.99 -2.24
CA PRO A 188 -23.73 -4.54 -2.19
C PRO A 188 -22.25 -4.14 -2.35
N VAL A 189 -22.03 -2.94 -2.89
CA VAL A 189 -20.73 -2.25 -2.82
C VAL A 189 -20.73 -1.31 -1.63
N ARG A 190 -19.63 -1.25 -0.91
CA ARG A 190 -19.39 -0.31 0.19
C ARG A 190 -18.50 0.80 -0.36
N ASP A 191 -18.89 2.06 -0.21
CA ASP A 191 -18.04 3.20 -0.59
C ASP A 191 -17.11 3.57 0.58
N PRO A 192 -15.89 4.09 0.31
CA PRO A 192 -15.04 4.60 1.38
C PRO A 192 -15.69 5.80 2.07
N SER A 193 -15.35 6.00 3.35
CA SER A 193 -15.83 7.16 4.09
C SER A 193 -15.29 8.46 3.47
N ILE A 194 -16.20 9.40 3.23
CA ILE A 194 -15.87 10.77 2.81
C ILE A 194 -15.91 11.75 3.99
N GLU A 195 -16.06 11.25 5.21
CA GLU A 195 -16.13 12.08 6.42
C GLU A 195 -14.72 12.54 6.81
N TYR A 196 -14.52 13.85 6.81
CA TYR A 196 -13.31 14.47 7.34
C TYR A 196 -13.66 15.78 8.05
N ALA A 197 -12.87 16.13 9.06
CA ALA A 197 -12.98 17.42 9.72
C ALA A 197 -12.05 18.43 9.03
N ALA A 198 -12.63 19.44 8.39
CA ALA A 198 -11.87 20.60 7.96
C ALA A 198 -11.56 21.49 9.17
N ALA A 199 -10.28 21.77 9.41
CA ALA A 199 -9.82 22.68 10.45
C ALA A 199 -8.99 23.82 9.84
N GLY A 200 -8.82 24.90 10.61
CA GLY A 200 -7.99 26.03 10.20
C GLY A 200 -8.73 27.14 9.45
N LYS A 201 -7.94 28.00 8.79
CA LYS A 201 -8.46 29.20 8.10
C LYS A 201 -9.03 28.83 6.72
N PRO A 202 -10.08 29.50 6.25
CA PRO A 202 -10.58 29.31 4.89
C PRO A 202 -9.48 29.50 3.84
N ILE A 203 -9.50 28.67 2.79
CA ILE A 203 -8.59 28.77 1.65
C ILE A 203 -8.76 30.08 0.86
N LYS A 204 -9.94 30.70 0.95
CA LYS A 204 -10.30 31.93 0.23
C LYS A 204 -9.33 33.07 0.55
N GLY A 205 -8.74 33.64 -0.50
CA GLY A 205 -7.76 34.73 -0.40
C GLY A 205 -6.34 34.26 -0.08
N ARG A 206 -6.11 32.94 -0.03
CA ARG A 206 -4.80 32.33 0.21
C ARG A 206 -4.31 31.57 -1.02
N ALA A 207 -5.18 30.73 -1.57
CA ALA A 207 -4.95 30.06 -2.83
C ALA A 207 -6.07 30.42 -3.83
N GLN A 208 -5.71 30.53 -5.10
CA GLN A 208 -6.65 30.78 -6.19
C GLN A 208 -6.49 29.72 -7.28
N VAL A 209 -7.62 29.32 -7.87
CA VAL A 209 -7.65 28.48 -9.06
C VAL A 209 -8.36 29.26 -10.15
N GLN A 210 -7.76 29.29 -11.33
CA GLN A 210 -8.30 29.87 -12.55
C GLN A 210 -8.24 28.81 -13.66
N ILE A 211 -9.32 28.67 -14.41
CA ILE A 211 -9.42 27.75 -15.54
C ILE A 211 -9.65 28.60 -16.78
N ASP A 212 -8.60 28.78 -17.59
CA ASP A 212 -8.65 29.58 -18.81
C ASP A 212 -9.18 28.77 -20.00
N ASP A 213 -8.91 27.47 -20.02
CA ASP A 213 -9.28 26.53 -21.08
C ASP A 213 -10.24 25.45 -20.55
N PRO A 214 -11.50 25.82 -20.20
CA PRO A 214 -12.47 24.90 -19.58
C PRO A 214 -12.95 23.79 -20.51
N ASP A 215 -12.68 23.89 -21.82
CA ASP A 215 -12.92 22.83 -22.79
C ASP A 215 -11.98 21.64 -22.58
N LEU A 216 -10.76 21.88 -22.08
CA LEU A 216 -9.80 20.82 -21.74
C LEU A 216 -9.77 20.50 -20.25
N CYS A 217 -10.29 21.39 -19.39
CA CYS A 217 -10.41 21.15 -17.95
C CYS A 217 -11.74 21.67 -17.42
N PRO A 218 -12.83 20.89 -17.49
CA PRO A 218 -14.14 21.33 -17.01
C PRO A 218 -14.20 21.50 -15.49
N ARG A 219 -13.28 20.87 -14.74
CA ARG A 219 -13.26 20.93 -13.28
C ARG A 219 -11.85 20.83 -12.71
N TYR A 220 -11.55 21.75 -11.81
CA TYR A 220 -10.35 21.73 -10.98
C TYR A 220 -10.72 22.08 -9.53
N VAL A 221 -10.28 21.25 -8.58
CA VAL A 221 -10.52 21.42 -7.14
C VAL A 221 -9.17 21.42 -6.43
N ALA A 222 -9.00 22.37 -5.50
CA ALA A 222 -7.80 22.46 -4.69
C ALA A 222 -8.15 22.47 -3.20
N ALA A 223 -7.34 21.79 -2.40
CA ALA A 223 -7.37 21.85 -0.94
C ALA A 223 -5.99 22.25 -0.41
N LEU A 224 -5.96 23.18 0.56
CA LEU A 224 -4.73 23.60 1.21
C LEU A 224 -4.57 22.84 2.52
N ILE A 225 -3.45 22.14 2.68
CA ILE A 225 -3.12 21.33 3.85
C ILE A 225 -1.84 21.91 4.45
N GLU A 226 -1.89 22.26 5.74
CA GLU A 226 -0.81 22.96 6.44
C GLU A 226 -0.26 22.10 7.58
N ASP A 227 0.90 22.51 8.09
CA ASP A 227 1.56 21.91 9.25
C ASP A 227 1.81 20.40 9.08
N ILE A 228 2.09 19.98 7.85
CA ILE A 228 2.43 18.58 7.57
C ILE A 228 3.90 18.28 7.89
N THR A 229 4.18 17.01 8.14
CA THR A 229 5.54 16.47 8.17
C THR A 229 5.66 15.41 7.10
N VAL A 230 6.60 15.58 6.17
CA VAL A 230 6.88 14.59 5.12
C VAL A 230 7.74 13.48 5.71
N GLY A 231 7.34 12.23 5.50
CA GLY A 231 8.02 11.05 6.03
C GLY A 231 7.49 9.77 5.41
N GLU A 232 7.84 8.63 6.01
CA GLU A 232 7.33 7.33 5.55
C GLU A 232 5.82 7.21 5.77
N SER A 233 5.16 6.52 4.84
CA SER A 233 3.74 6.20 4.94
C SER A 233 3.48 5.15 6.01
N PRO A 234 2.26 5.09 6.58
CA PRO A 234 1.93 4.03 7.52
C PRO A 234 2.02 2.64 6.86
N PRO A 235 2.40 1.57 7.58
CA PRO A 235 2.65 0.25 7.00
C PRO A 235 1.50 -0.31 6.15
N TRP A 236 0.24 -0.13 6.58
CA TRP A 236 -0.94 -0.62 5.86
C TRP A 236 -1.08 -0.01 4.45
N MET A 237 -0.67 1.25 4.27
CA MET A 237 -0.73 1.93 2.98
C MET A 237 0.40 1.46 2.08
N GLN A 238 1.60 1.30 2.66
CA GLN A 238 2.76 0.77 1.93
C GLN A 238 2.47 -0.64 1.40
N GLU A 239 1.89 -1.51 2.23
CA GLU A 239 1.51 -2.87 1.85
C GLU A 239 0.54 -2.89 0.66
N ARG A 240 -0.52 -2.09 0.72
CA ARG A 240 -1.50 -1.99 -0.37
C ARG A 240 -0.89 -1.46 -1.67
N LEU A 241 -0.06 -0.41 -1.59
CA LEU A 241 0.63 0.15 -2.75
C LEU A 241 1.55 -0.88 -3.39
N MET A 242 2.37 -1.58 -2.59
CA MET A 242 3.26 -2.63 -3.09
C MET A 242 2.49 -3.78 -3.74
N ALA A 243 1.41 -4.25 -3.11
CA ALA A 243 0.56 -5.29 -3.67
C ALA A 243 -0.10 -4.86 -5.00
N ALA A 244 -0.48 -3.58 -5.12
CA ALA A 244 -0.98 -2.97 -6.34
C ALA A 244 0.13 -2.61 -7.37
N GLY A 245 1.40 -2.93 -7.09
CA GLY A 245 2.52 -2.76 -8.01
C GLY A 245 3.20 -1.39 -7.98
N LEU A 246 2.92 -0.55 -6.97
CA LEU A 246 3.57 0.74 -6.76
C LEU A 246 4.58 0.67 -5.61
N ARG A 247 5.74 1.29 -5.81
CA ARG A 247 6.75 1.44 -4.75
C ARG A 247 6.41 2.67 -3.90
N PRO A 248 6.28 2.54 -2.56
CA PRO A 248 6.12 3.67 -1.65
C PRO A 248 7.30 4.64 -1.72
N ILE A 249 7.04 5.93 -1.50
CA ILE A 249 8.01 7.03 -1.56
C ILE A 249 7.96 7.86 -0.28
N ASN A 250 6.83 8.51 -0.03
CA ASN A 250 6.56 9.30 1.18
C ASN A 250 5.06 9.49 1.36
N ASN A 251 4.64 9.85 2.57
CA ASN A 251 3.23 10.00 2.95
C ASN A 251 2.39 10.95 2.09
N VAL A 252 2.98 11.91 1.38
CA VAL A 252 2.25 12.84 0.49
C VAL A 252 2.06 12.26 -0.91
N VAL A 253 3.09 11.66 -1.49
CA VAL A 253 3.01 11.01 -2.81
C VAL A 253 2.23 9.70 -2.73
N ASP A 254 2.40 8.97 -1.64
CA ASP A 254 1.76 7.68 -1.44
C ASP A 254 0.26 7.83 -1.24
N ILE A 255 -0.22 8.86 -0.52
CA ILE A 255 -1.66 9.07 -0.36
C ILE A 255 -2.32 9.46 -1.69
N THR A 256 -1.66 10.23 -2.57
CA THR A 256 -2.21 10.55 -3.89
C THR A 256 -2.29 9.31 -4.78
N ASN A 257 -1.27 8.45 -4.76
CA ASN A 257 -1.28 7.17 -5.47
C ASN A 257 -2.31 6.20 -4.90
N TYR A 258 -2.45 6.17 -3.57
CA TYR A 258 -3.42 5.33 -2.88
C TYR A 258 -4.84 5.69 -3.31
N VAL A 259 -5.22 6.97 -3.27
CA VAL A 259 -6.56 7.42 -3.69
C VAL A 259 -6.80 7.18 -5.18
N MET A 260 -5.77 7.35 -6.02
CA MET A 260 -5.86 7.00 -7.44
C MET A 260 -6.21 5.52 -7.64
N LEU A 261 -5.53 4.61 -6.95
CA LEU A 261 -5.81 3.19 -7.03
C LEU A 261 -7.13 2.80 -6.35
N GLU A 262 -7.54 3.49 -5.29
CA GLU A 262 -8.77 3.24 -4.57
C GLU A 262 -10.01 3.63 -5.40
N LEU A 263 -10.03 4.88 -5.88
CA LEU A 263 -11.20 5.55 -6.46
C LEU A 263 -11.10 5.81 -7.95
N GLY A 264 -9.93 5.67 -8.56
CA GLY A 264 -9.72 5.95 -9.98
C GLY A 264 -9.54 7.44 -10.28
N GLN A 265 -9.26 8.25 -9.25
CA GLN A 265 -9.02 9.68 -9.37
C GLN A 265 -7.54 9.98 -9.15
N PRO A 266 -6.75 10.23 -10.22
CA PRO A 266 -5.42 10.77 -10.07
C PRO A 266 -5.45 12.09 -9.30
N LEU A 267 -4.55 12.21 -8.33
CA LEU A 267 -4.33 13.42 -7.55
C LEU A 267 -2.88 13.86 -7.70
N HIS A 268 -2.64 15.15 -7.47
CA HIS A 268 -1.30 15.69 -7.40
C HIS A 268 -1.15 16.60 -6.18
N ALA A 269 0.08 16.76 -5.69
CA ALA A 269 0.37 17.59 -4.52
C ALA A 269 1.51 18.54 -4.88
N PHE A 270 1.26 19.84 -4.80
CA PHE A 270 2.27 20.86 -4.97
C PHE A 270 2.77 21.36 -3.62
N ASP A 271 4.08 21.62 -3.50
CA ASP A 271 4.58 22.44 -2.41
C ASP A 271 4.05 23.87 -2.58
N PHE A 272 3.12 24.26 -1.71
CA PHE A 272 2.42 25.54 -1.84
C PHE A 272 3.38 26.74 -1.72
N THR A 273 4.49 26.59 -0.99
CA THR A 273 5.49 27.65 -0.82
C THR A 273 6.27 27.93 -2.11
N ARG A 274 6.25 26.99 -3.05
CA ARG A 274 6.92 27.09 -4.36
C ARG A 274 5.99 27.62 -5.46
N LEU A 275 4.67 27.70 -5.22
CA LEU A 275 3.69 28.24 -6.16
C LEU A 275 3.68 29.76 -6.15
N ARG A 276 4.17 30.38 -7.22
CA ARG A 276 4.31 31.83 -7.31
C ARG A 276 2.94 32.48 -7.39
N GLY A 277 2.72 33.47 -6.52
CA GLY A 277 1.44 34.16 -6.38
C GLY A 277 0.33 33.32 -5.72
N GLY A 278 0.61 32.10 -5.24
CA GLY A 278 -0.39 31.23 -4.60
C GLY A 278 -1.56 30.91 -5.52
N THR A 279 -1.32 30.85 -6.83
CA THR A 279 -2.36 30.63 -7.84
C THR A 279 -2.06 29.41 -8.69
N ILE A 280 -3.12 28.78 -9.17
CA ILE A 280 -3.10 27.78 -10.21
C ILE A 280 -3.89 28.33 -11.40
N ILE A 281 -3.28 28.31 -12.58
CA ILE A 281 -3.87 28.71 -13.85
C ILE A 281 -3.81 27.50 -14.77
N VAL A 282 -4.98 26.89 -15.02
CA VAL A 282 -5.11 25.77 -15.95
C VAL A 282 -5.33 26.36 -17.35
N ARG A 283 -4.31 26.24 -18.20
CA ARG A 283 -4.31 26.86 -19.53
C ARG A 283 -3.49 26.07 -20.53
N ARG A 284 -3.75 26.28 -21.82
CA ARG A 284 -2.88 25.80 -22.88
C ARG A 284 -1.47 26.37 -22.72
N VAL A 285 -0.51 25.56 -23.17
CA VAL A 285 0.90 25.93 -23.24
C VAL A 285 1.07 27.14 -24.17
N ARG A 286 1.89 28.11 -23.76
CA ARG A 286 2.25 29.25 -24.60
C ARG A 286 3.42 28.87 -25.49
N GLN A 287 3.46 29.49 -26.68
CA GLN A 287 4.53 29.23 -27.64
C GLN A 287 5.92 29.52 -27.03
N GLY A 288 6.79 28.51 -27.09
CA GLY A 288 8.17 28.61 -26.60
C GLY A 288 8.35 28.29 -25.12
N GLU A 289 7.28 27.92 -24.39
CA GLU A 289 7.42 27.41 -23.03
C GLU A 289 8.18 26.08 -23.01
N THR A 290 9.05 25.94 -22.01
CA THR A 290 9.79 24.72 -21.72
C THR A 290 9.50 24.26 -20.30
N MET A 291 9.79 22.98 -20.05
CA MET A 291 9.57 22.35 -18.76
C MET A 291 10.72 21.41 -18.44
N LEU A 292 11.24 21.52 -17.23
CA LEU A 292 12.20 20.55 -16.68
C LEU A 292 11.42 19.41 -16.03
N LEU A 293 11.48 18.23 -16.63
CA LEU A 293 10.82 17.04 -16.12
C LEU A 293 11.57 16.48 -14.89
N LEU A 294 10.92 15.56 -14.17
CA LEU A 294 11.48 14.92 -12.97
C LEU A 294 12.76 14.10 -13.25
N ASP A 295 13.00 13.70 -14.50
CA ASP A 295 14.23 13.01 -14.93
C ASP A 295 15.39 13.97 -15.28
N GLY A 296 15.17 15.29 -15.15
CA GLY A 296 16.15 16.33 -15.45
C GLY A 296 16.24 16.69 -16.93
N THR A 297 15.37 16.16 -17.79
CA THR A 297 15.31 16.55 -19.20
C THR A 297 14.45 17.79 -19.41
N GLU A 298 14.94 18.74 -20.22
CA GLU A 298 14.16 19.90 -20.62
C GLU A 298 13.38 19.56 -21.90
N GLN A 299 12.06 19.72 -21.84
CA GLN A 299 11.16 19.49 -22.97
C GLN A 299 10.54 20.80 -23.44
N LYS A 300 10.49 20.98 -24.76
CA LYS A 300 9.68 22.03 -25.39
C LYS A 300 8.23 21.58 -25.41
N LEU A 301 7.37 22.40 -24.83
CA LEU A 301 5.96 22.10 -24.77
C LEU A 301 5.27 22.59 -26.05
N SER A 302 4.29 21.81 -26.52
CA SER A 302 3.51 22.16 -27.71
C SER A 302 2.24 22.94 -27.31
N PRO A 303 1.84 24.01 -28.04
CA PRO A 303 0.70 24.85 -27.66
C PRO A 303 -0.69 24.17 -27.64
N ASP A 304 -0.79 22.96 -28.19
CA ASP A 304 -1.98 22.10 -28.11
C ASP A 304 -2.09 21.35 -26.77
N MET A 305 -1.01 21.31 -25.99
CA MET A 305 -0.99 20.70 -24.67
C MET A 305 -1.63 21.61 -23.61
N LEU A 306 -2.27 20.99 -22.62
CA LEU A 306 -2.76 21.67 -21.43
C LEU A 306 -1.69 21.64 -20.33
N ALA A 307 -1.40 22.80 -19.75
CA ALA A 307 -0.51 22.93 -18.61
C ALA A 307 -1.26 23.46 -17.38
N ILE A 308 -0.75 23.08 -16.23
CA ILE A 308 -1.08 23.71 -14.95
C ILE A 308 0.08 24.65 -14.67
N ALA A 309 -0.20 25.94 -14.56
CA ALA A 309 0.80 26.98 -14.33
C ALA A 309 0.54 27.69 -13.00
N ASP A 310 1.59 28.28 -12.44
CA ASP A 310 1.43 29.31 -11.42
C ASP A 310 1.31 30.71 -12.06
N ALA A 311 1.52 31.78 -11.29
CA ALA A 311 1.43 33.13 -11.83
C ALA A 311 2.47 33.45 -12.93
N GLU A 312 3.55 32.68 -13.03
CA GLU A 312 4.69 32.97 -13.89
C GLU A 312 4.99 31.84 -14.88
N VAL A 313 5.01 30.59 -14.44
CA VAL A 313 5.54 29.44 -15.20
C VAL A 313 4.66 28.20 -15.11
N PRO A 314 4.73 27.29 -16.10
CA PRO A 314 4.14 25.95 -15.98
C PRO A 314 4.75 25.15 -14.81
N VAL A 315 3.89 24.47 -14.04
CA VAL A 315 4.25 23.64 -12.88
C VAL A 315 3.80 22.17 -12.99
N ALA A 316 3.00 21.83 -14.01
CA ALA A 316 2.74 20.45 -14.43
C ALA A 316 2.19 20.40 -15.86
N LEU A 317 2.43 19.28 -16.54
CA LEU A 317 1.69 18.91 -17.75
C LEU A 317 0.41 18.21 -17.31
N ALA A 318 -0.74 18.81 -17.62
CA ALA A 318 -2.03 18.42 -17.04
C ALA A 318 -2.37 16.96 -17.35
N GLY A 319 -2.65 16.18 -16.30
CA GLY A 319 -3.02 14.76 -16.41
C GLY A 319 -1.86 13.81 -16.77
N VAL A 320 -0.63 14.29 -16.95
CA VAL A 320 0.50 13.48 -17.39
C VAL A 320 1.61 13.44 -16.33
N MET A 321 2.18 14.59 -15.99
CA MET A 321 3.37 14.63 -15.12
C MET A 321 3.57 16.00 -14.46
N GLY A 322 3.99 16.00 -13.19
CA GLY A 322 4.47 17.20 -12.49
C GLY A 322 5.89 17.60 -12.90
N VAL A 323 6.39 18.69 -12.33
CA VAL A 323 7.76 19.18 -12.56
C VAL A 323 8.60 19.15 -11.30
N LEU A 324 9.92 19.11 -11.46
CA LEU A 324 10.88 19.13 -10.35
C LEU A 324 10.75 20.38 -9.47
N ASP A 325 10.39 21.50 -10.09
CA ASP A 325 10.30 22.81 -9.45
C ASP A 325 9.11 22.99 -8.49
N SER A 326 8.14 22.09 -8.50
CA SER A 326 7.00 22.09 -7.59
C SER A 326 6.90 20.81 -6.73
N GLU A 327 7.90 19.93 -6.85
CA GLU A 327 7.98 18.64 -6.17
C GLU A 327 8.00 18.79 -4.63
N ILE A 328 7.30 17.87 -3.99
CA ILE A 328 7.31 17.67 -2.54
C ILE A 328 8.69 17.19 -2.09
N ASN A 329 9.24 17.84 -1.06
CA ASN A 329 10.50 17.44 -0.45
C ASN A 329 10.37 17.33 1.07
N LEU A 330 11.43 16.87 1.75
CA LEU A 330 11.42 16.66 3.21
C LEU A 330 11.17 17.94 4.03
N ASN A 331 11.37 19.13 3.44
CA ASN A 331 11.12 20.41 4.10
C ASN A 331 9.72 20.97 3.80
N THR A 332 8.92 20.32 2.95
CA THR A 332 7.57 20.78 2.61
C THR A 332 6.68 20.68 3.85
N THR A 333 6.07 21.79 4.24
CA THR A 333 5.14 21.86 5.38
C THR A 333 3.72 22.26 4.97
N THR A 334 3.56 22.77 3.75
CA THR A 334 2.27 23.22 3.22
C THR A 334 2.08 22.68 1.80
N VAL A 335 0.97 21.98 1.59
CA VAL A 335 0.63 21.32 0.34
C VAL A 335 -0.65 21.89 -0.24
N LEU A 336 -0.64 22.17 -1.54
CA LEU A 336 -1.85 22.35 -2.31
C LEU A 336 -2.17 21.03 -3.02
N LEU A 337 -3.20 20.34 -2.54
CA LEU A 337 -3.69 19.10 -3.14
C LEU A 337 -4.61 19.42 -4.31
N GLU A 338 -4.33 18.83 -5.47
CA GLU A 338 -5.09 18.93 -6.71
C GLU A 338 -5.99 17.70 -6.92
N SER A 339 -7.22 17.96 -7.34
CA SER A 339 -8.10 17.00 -8.01
C SER A 339 -8.75 17.64 -9.23
N ALA A 340 -8.46 17.11 -10.42
CA ALA A 340 -8.90 17.69 -11.68
C ALA A 340 -9.56 16.65 -12.59
N ASN A 341 -10.37 17.14 -13.52
CA ASN A 341 -10.92 16.39 -14.64
C ASN A 341 -10.41 17.04 -15.93
N PHE A 342 -9.82 16.23 -16.79
CA PHE A 342 -9.23 16.67 -18.05
C PHE A 342 -9.94 15.99 -19.22
N ASP A 343 -10.10 16.73 -20.31
CA ASP A 343 -10.51 16.18 -21.60
C ASP A 343 -9.27 15.93 -22.46
N GLY A 344 -9.13 14.70 -22.95
CA GLY A 344 -7.98 14.25 -23.71
C GLY A 344 -8.29 12.96 -24.47
N PRO A 345 -7.51 12.62 -25.50
CA PRO A 345 -7.68 11.37 -26.24
C PRO A 345 -7.41 10.16 -25.32
N ASN A 346 -8.36 9.21 -25.29
CA ASN A 346 -8.17 7.87 -24.73
C ASN A 346 -7.24 7.02 -25.62
#